data_AF-A0A1C5LGU9-F1
#
_entry.id   AF-A0A1C5LGU9-F1
#
_cell.length_a   1.000
_cell.length_b   1.000
_cell.length_c   1.000
_cell.angle_alpha   90.00
_cell.angle_beta   90.00
_cell.angle_gamma   90.00
#
_symmetry.space_group_name_H-M   'P 1'
#
loop_
_entity.id
_entity.type
_entity.pdbx_description
1 polymer ?
#
loop_
_entity_poly.entity_id
_entity_poly.type
_entity_poly.pdbx_seq_one_letter_code
_entity_poly.pdbx_strand_id
1 'polypeptide(L)'
;MKIQGNKMIWLLAAAFILLSAFRADKPVVTIFMIGDSTMANKKMDGGNPERGWGMVLPGFFSEDVRIDNHAANGRSSKSFISEGRWEKVISKVKKGDYVFIQFGHNDEKADSIRHTDPGTTFDDNLRRFVNETRAKGGIPVLFNSIVRRNFVQPKDASIAKDIRRIPGTSKEQPKEGTVLFDTHGAYLDSPRNVAKELGVTFIDLNKITHDLVQGLGPVESKKLFMFVEPNRVPAFPKGREDNTHLNIYGARTVAGLAVEAIGKEILELAKYIRHYDYVVAQDGSGDFFTVQEAVNAVPDFRKNVRTTILVRKGTYKEKIIIPESKINISLIGEDGTILTNDDFANKKNVFGENMGTSGSSGCYIYAPDFYAENITFENSAGPVGQAVACFVSADRAYFKNCRFLGFQDTLYTYGKQSRQYYEDCYIEGTVDFIFGWSTAVFNRCRIHSKGDGYVTAPSTDKGKKYGYVFYDCRLTADAEATKVYLSRPWRPYAQAVFIRCELGKHILPVGWNNWGKKENEKTVFYAEYDSKGAGANPQARAAFARQLKNLKGYEPVTVLAGDDGWNPVRDGNRLLDVKR
;
A
#
# COMPACT_ATOMS: atom_id res chain seq x y z
N MET A 1 -26.83 -31.00 -42.36
CA MET A 1 -25.84 -29.89 -42.42
C MET A 1 -26.00 -28.82 -41.32
N LYS A 2 -26.71 -29.06 -40.20
CA LYS A 2 -26.99 -28.03 -39.17
C LYS A 2 -26.44 -28.32 -37.75
N ILE A 3 -25.70 -29.41 -37.56
CA ILE A 3 -25.25 -29.86 -36.22
C ILE A 3 -23.76 -29.58 -35.96
N GLN A 4 -22.95 -29.34 -37.01
CA GLN A 4 -21.51 -29.07 -36.85
C GLN A 4 -21.16 -27.60 -36.53
N GLY A 5 -22.02 -26.63 -36.87
CA GLY A 5 -21.77 -25.20 -36.61
C GLY A 5 -21.76 -24.82 -35.12
N ASN A 6 -22.65 -25.41 -34.32
CA ASN A 6 -22.74 -25.09 -32.89
C ASN A 6 -21.55 -25.63 -32.07
N LYS A 7 -21.00 -26.80 -32.42
CA LYS A 7 -19.82 -27.34 -31.71
C LYS A 7 -18.59 -26.45 -31.90
N MET A 8 -18.42 -25.84 -33.07
CA MET A 8 -17.27 -24.97 -33.36
C MET A 8 -17.37 -23.61 -32.63
N ILE A 9 -18.57 -23.06 -32.46
CA ILE A 9 -18.82 -21.84 -31.69
C ILE A 9 -18.59 -22.07 -30.19
N TRP A 10 -19.01 -23.22 -29.65
CA TRP A 10 -18.73 -23.60 -28.26
C TRP A 10 -17.24 -23.86 -28.00
N LEU A 11 -16.51 -24.44 -28.96
CA LEU A 11 -15.05 -24.63 -28.87
C LEU A 11 -14.29 -23.30 -28.93
N LEU A 12 -14.72 -22.35 -29.77
CA LEU A 12 -14.13 -21.01 -29.85
C LEU A 12 -14.47 -20.14 -28.62
N ALA A 13 -15.67 -20.25 -28.05
CA ALA A 13 -16.05 -19.57 -26.82
C ALA A 13 -15.33 -20.15 -25.59
N ALA A 14 -15.14 -21.47 -25.51
CA ALA A 14 -14.34 -22.12 -24.47
C ALA A 14 -12.84 -21.74 -24.58
N ALA A 15 -12.30 -21.63 -25.80
CA ALA A 15 -10.94 -21.16 -26.03
C ALA A 15 -10.76 -19.68 -25.65
N PHE A 16 -11.76 -18.81 -25.86
CA PHE A 16 -11.69 -17.40 -25.45
C PHE A 16 -11.80 -17.22 -23.93
N ILE A 17 -12.58 -18.06 -23.24
CA ILE A 17 -12.65 -18.10 -21.77
C ILE A 17 -11.33 -18.63 -21.17
N LEU A 18 -10.74 -19.66 -21.77
CA LEU A 18 -9.43 -20.20 -21.35
C LEU A 18 -8.26 -19.25 -21.63
N LEU A 19 -8.33 -18.43 -22.69
CA LEU A 19 -7.32 -17.40 -22.99
C LEU A 19 -7.47 -16.11 -22.17
N SER A 20 -8.61 -15.90 -21.51
CA SER A 20 -8.80 -14.79 -20.56
C SER A 20 -8.42 -15.11 -19.11
N ALA A 21 -8.19 -16.41 -18.81
CA ALA A 21 -7.83 -16.90 -17.48
C ALA A 21 -6.33 -16.97 -17.21
N PHE A 22 -5.49 -16.78 -18.24
CA PHE A 22 -4.04 -16.68 -18.08
C PHE A 22 -3.60 -15.24 -18.36
N ARG A 23 -3.72 -14.37 -17.35
CA ARG A 23 -2.70 -13.31 -17.23
C ARG A 23 -1.39 -14.08 -17.05
N ALA A 24 -0.55 -14.11 -18.08
CA ALA A 24 0.84 -14.50 -17.89
C ALA A 24 1.36 -13.68 -16.70
N ASP A 25 1.94 -14.35 -15.69
CA ASP A 25 2.55 -13.64 -14.57
C ASP A 25 3.44 -12.55 -15.14
N LYS A 26 3.12 -11.30 -14.83
CA LYS A 26 3.91 -10.16 -15.29
C LYS A 26 5.34 -10.44 -14.81
N PRO A 27 6.36 -10.38 -15.67
CA PRO A 27 7.72 -10.70 -15.25
C PRO A 27 8.13 -9.75 -14.12
N VAL A 28 8.34 -10.32 -12.93
CA VAL A 28 8.82 -9.60 -11.73
C VAL A 28 10.33 -9.73 -11.68
N VAL A 29 11.03 -8.60 -11.57
CA VAL A 29 12.47 -8.59 -11.32
C VAL A 29 12.70 -8.96 -9.86
N THR A 30 13.48 -10.01 -9.58
CA THR A 30 13.85 -10.33 -8.20
C THR A 30 15.20 -9.73 -7.86
N ILE A 31 15.27 -9.03 -6.73
CA ILE A 31 16.51 -8.57 -6.12
C ILE A 31 16.77 -9.45 -4.91
N PHE A 32 17.73 -10.37 -5.04
CA PHE A 32 18.25 -11.12 -3.91
C PHE A 32 19.25 -10.26 -3.17
N MET A 33 19.16 -10.21 -1.84
CA MET A 33 20.11 -9.47 -1.02
C MET A 33 20.85 -10.43 -0.10
N ILE A 34 22.19 -10.36 -0.08
CA ILE A 34 23.04 -11.09 0.85
C ILE A 34 23.92 -10.12 1.61
N GLY A 35 24.01 -10.33 2.92
CA GLY A 35 24.84 -9.47 3.76
C GLY A 35 24.73 -9.72 5.25
N ASP A 36 25.17 -8.73 6.01
CA ASP A 36 25.30 -8.80 7.46
C ASP A 36 24.07 -8.26 8.23
N SER A 37 24.23 -8.05 9.54
CA SER A 37 23.15 -7.60 10.42
C SER A 37 22.58 -6.23 10.05
N THR A 38 23.32 -5.35 9.39
CA THR A 38 22.81 -4.01 9.04
C THR A 38 21.82 -4.05 7.87
N MET A 39 21.88 -5.09 7.03
CA MET A 39 20.94 -5.34 5.94
C MET A 39 19.82 -6.33 6.34
N ALA A 40 20.07 -7.20 7.31
CA ALA A 40 19.21 -8.33 7.67
C ALA A 40 17.78 -7.99 8.14
N ASN A 41 16.85 -8.90 7.85
CA ASN A 41 15.54 -8.93 8.49
C ASN A 41 15.70 -9.17 10.01
N LYS A 42 14.87 -8.47 10.79
CA LYS A 42 14.90 -8.50 12.26
C LYS A 42 13.65 -9.16 12.81
N LYS A 43 13.79 -9.78 13.97
CA LYS A 43 12.65 -10.32 14.71
C LYS A 43 11.93 -9.18 15.44
N MET A 44 10.60 -9.27 15.50
CA MET A 44 9.72 -8.25 16.08
C MET A 44 9.23 -8.60 17.48
N ASP A 45 9.78 -9.65 18.09
CA ASP A 45 9.45 -10.07 19.44
C ASP A 45 9.75 -8.97 20.46
N GLY A 46 8.85 -8.81 21.44
CA GLY A 46 9.00 -7.84 22.52
C GLY A 46 9.05 -6.37 22.06
N GLY A 47 8.51 -6.03 20.88
CA GLY A 47 8.48 -4.66 20.37
C GLY A 47 9.84 -4.16 19.87
N ASN A 48 10.74 -5.06 19.47
CA ASN A 48 12.07 -4.72 18.97
C ASN A 48 12.02 -3.72 17.80
N PRO A 49 12.59 -2.49 17.93
CA PRO A 49 12.57 -1.50 16.86
C PRO A 49 13.76 -1.62 15.90
N GLU A 50 14.66 -2.58 16.09
CA GLU A 50 15.80 -2.79 15.20
C GLU A 50 15.33 -3.18 13.79
N ARG A 51 15.87 -2.57 12.73
CA ARG A 51 15.59 -2.91 11.33
C ARG A 51 16.87 -2.91 10.52
N GLY A 52 17.01 -3.86 9.61
CA GLY A 52 18.03 -3.77 8.56
C GLY A 52 17.54 -2.86 7.43
N TRP A 53 18.44 -2.16 6.75
CA TRP A 53 18.04 -1.33 5.60
C TRP A 53 17.45 -2.17 4.46
N GLY A 54 17.96 -3.39 4.25
CA GLY A 54 17.39 -4.34 3.29
C GLY A 54 16.00 -4.85 3.66
N MET A 55 15.64 -4.82 4.95
CA MET A 55 14.31 -5.23 5.42
C MET A 55 13.21 -4.25 4.98
N VAL A 56 13.53 -2.95 4.93
CA VAL A 56 12.56 -1.88 4.61
C VAL A 56 12.67 -1.38 3.17
N LEU A 57 13.62 -1.91 2.41
CA LEU A 57 13.82 -1.65 0.99
C LEU A 57 12.59 -1.92 0.10
N PRO A 58 11.74 -2.95 0.36
CA PRO A 58 10.55 -3.20 -0.48
C PRO A 58 9.62 -1.99 -0.60
N GLY A 59 9.52 -1.16 0.44
CA GLY A 59 8.67 0.04 0.43
C GLY A 59 9.16 1.17 -0.48
N PHE A 60 10.26 0.98 -1.21
CA PHE A 60 10.82 1.94 -2.17
C PHE A 60 10.71 1.46 -3.63
N PHE A 61 10.08 0.31 -3.88
CA PHE A 61 9.88 -0.20 -5.23
C PHE A 61 8.39 -0.44 -5.51
N SER A 62 8.01 -0.36 -6.78
CA SER A 62 6.72 -0.86 -7.25
C SER A 62 6.66 -2.38 -7.18
N GLU A 63 5.46 -2.94 -7.23
CA GLU A 63 5.19 -4.39 -7.21
C GLU A 63 5.85 -5.21 -8.33
N ASP A 64 6.34 -4.53 -9.38
CA ASP A 64 7.11 -5.16 -10.45
C ASP A 64 8.52 -5.62 -10.01
N VAL A 65 8.93 -5.28 -8.78
CA VAL A 65 10.18 -5.72 -8.16
C VAL A 65 9.90 -6.46 -6.86
N ARG A 66 10.47 -7.65 -6.73
CA ARG A 66 10.44 -8.44 -5.49
C ARG A 66 11.81 -8.37 -4.81
N ILE A 67 11.83 -7.92 -3.56
CA ILE A 67 13.03 -8.03 -2.71
C ILE A 67 12.98 -9.36 -1.96
N ASP A 68 14.02 -10.19 -2.12
CA ASP A 68 14.21 -11.43 -1.39
C ASP A 68 15.49 -11.31 -0.54
N ASN A 69 15.32 -10.82 0.69
CA ASN A 69 16.43 -10.48 1.59
C ASN A 69 16.90 -11.70 2.42
N HIS A 70 18.11 -12.17 2.14
CA HIS A 70 18.78 -13.29 2.83
C HIS A 70 19.88 -12.83 3.78
N ALA A 71 20.13 -11.53 3.91
CA ALA A 71 21.11 -11.02 4.86
C ALA A 71 20.81 -11.49 6.29
N ALA A 72 21.87 -11.79 7.06
CA ALA A 72 21.76 -12.54 8.29
C ALA A 72 22.57 -11.95 9.44
N ASN A 73 21.96 -11.90 10.61
CA ASN A 73 22.58 -11.39 11.83
C ASN A 73 23.87 -12.14 12.16
N GLY A 74 24.96 -11.38 12.37
CA GLY A 74 26.25 -11.89 12.81
C GLY A 74 27.06 -12.67 11.76
N ARG A 75 26.60 -12.72 10.50
CA ARG A 75 27.30 -13.44 9.43
C ARG A 75 28.32 -12.54 8.74
N SER A 76 29.49 -13.12 8.46
CA SER A 76 30.51 -12.58 7.55
C SER A 76 30.35 -13.24 6.18
N SER A 77 31.09 -12.79 5.17
CA SER A 77 31.12 -13.44 3.85
C SER A 77 31.46 -14.94 3.96
N LYS A 78 32.45 -15.28 4.80
CA LYS A 78 32.90 -16.65 5.07
C LYS A 78 31.84 -17.49 5.74
N SER A 79 31.26 -17.02 6.85
CA SER A 79 30.26 -17.83 7.56
C SER A 79 28.94 -17.94 6.80
N PHE A 80 28.60 -16.96 5.97
CA PHE A 80 27.45 -17.04 5.06
C PHE A 80 27.59 -18.21 4.07
N ILE A 81 28.78 -18.38 3.51
CA ILE A 81 29.12 -19.52 2.64
C ILE A 81 29.12 -20.83 3.44
N SER A 82 29.88 -20.92 4.53
CA SER A 82 30.05 -22.18 5.25
C SER A 82 28.76 -22.71 5.87
N GLU A 83 27.79 -21.84 6.17
CA GLU A 83 26.46 -22.22 6.68
C GLU A 83 25.47 -22.65 5.57
N GLY A 84 25.90 -22.69 4.30
CA GLY A 84 25.03 -23.08 3.19
C GLY A 84 24.00 -22.01 2.80
N ARG A 85 24.18 -20.75 3.22
CA ARG A 85 23.22 -19.66 2.94
C ARG A 85 23.36 -19.16 1.52
N TRP A 86 24.58 -19.11 1.00
CA TRP A 86 24.82 -18.73 -0.38
C TRP A 86 24.17 -19.71 -1.35
N GLU A 87 24.33 -21.01 -1.10
CA GLU A 87 23.76 -22.10 -1.90
C GLU A 87 22.22 -22.01 -1.98
N LYS A 88 21.57 -21.59 -0.89
CA LYS A 88 20.11 -21.34 -0.85
C LYS A 88 19.67 -20.16 -1.71
N VAL A 89 20.52 -19.16 -1.89
CA VAL A 89 20.22 -17.98 -2.72
C VAL A 89 20.51 -18.29 -4.18
N ILE A 90 21.73 -18.74 -4.48
CA ILE A 90 22.18 -18.92 -5.87
C ILE A 90 21.43 -20.03 -6.62
N SER A 91 20.86 -21.00 -5.89
CA SER A 91 19.95 -22.01 -6.47
C SER A 91 18.63 -21.43 -6.98
N LYS A 92 18.24 -20.22 -6.54
CA LYS A 92 16.99 -19.54 -6.94
C LYS A 92 17.19 -18.45 -7.99
N VAL A 93 18.40 -17.89 -8.10
CA VAL A 93 18.73 -16.81 -9.03
C VAL A 93 18.48 -17.26 -10.47
N LYS A 94 17.76 -16.43 -11.23
CA LYS A 94 17.49 -16.63 -12.66
C LYS A 94 18.09 -15.49 -13.48
N LYS A 95 18.08 -15.66 -14.80
CA LYS A 95 18.52 -14.65 -15.74
C LYS A 95 17.73 -13.34 -15.54
N GLY A 96 18.45 -12.24 -15.36
CA GLY A 96 17.86 -10.91 -15.17
C GLY A 96 17.54 -10.54 -13.71
N ASP A 97 17.68 -11.47 -12.76
CA ASP A 97 17.60 -11.15 -11.34
C ASP A 97 18.87 -10.41 -10.88
N TYR A 98 18.73 -9.54 -9.87
CA TYR A 98 19.87 -8.87 -9.24
C TYR A 98 20.31 -9.60 -7.98
N VAL A 99 21.60 -9.55 -7.67
CA VAL A 99 22.14 -9.99 -6.38
C VAL A 99 22.92 -8.85 -5.75
N PHE A 100 22.35 -8.23 -4.72
CA PHE A 100 22.99 -7.17 -3.94
C PHE A 100 23.82 -7.79 -2.83
N ILE A 101 25.11 -7.47 -2.79
CA ILE A 101 26.10 -8.14 -1.95
C ILE A 101 26.76 -7.10 -1.05
N GLN A 102 26.58 -7.22 0.27
CA GLN A 102 27.16 -6.31 1.26
C GLN A 102 27.72 -7.08 2.46
N PHE A 103 29.04 -7.07 2.64
CA PHE A 103 29.72 -7.67 3.79
C PHE A 103 30.81 -6.75 4.32
N GLY A 104 31.49 -7.14 5.42
CA GLY A 104 32.59 -6.39 6.03
C GLY A 104 32.46 -6.21 7.55
N HIS A 105 31.26 -5.95 8.09
CA HIS A 105 31.10 -5.70 9.54
C HIS A 105 31.51 -6.87 10.42
N ASN A 106 31.22 -8.09 9.99
CA ASN A 106 31.50 -9.30 10.74
C ASN A 106 32.77 -10.00 10.27
N ASP A 107 33.22 -9.69 9.05
CA ASP A 107 34.45 -10.20 8.45
C ASP A 107 35.71 -9.75 9.21
N GLU A 108 35.66 -8.55 9.81
CA GLU A 108 36.73 -8.01 10.65
C GLU A 108 36.80 -8.56 12.09
N LYS A 109 35.89 -9.47 12.47
CA LYS A 109 35.87 -10.05 13.81
C LYS A 109 37.00 -11.06 13.92
N ALA A 110 37.77 -10.99 15.01
CA ALA A 110 38.97 -11.80 15.21
C ALA A 110 38.74 -13.32 15.35
N ASP A 111 37.49 -13.78 15.48
CA ASP A 111 37.22 -15.23 15.57
C ASP A 111 37.38 -15.92 14.23
N SER A 112 37.98 -17.11 14.25
CA SER A 112 38.31 -17.89 13.05
C SER A 112 37.10 -18.29 12.20
N ILE A 113 35.91 -18.34 12.79
CA ILE A 113 34.66 -18.69 12.10
C ILE A 113 34.27 -17.58 11.12
N ARG A 114 34.41 -16.32 11.53
CA ARG A 114 33.96 -15.16 10.76
C ARG A 114 35.09 -14.43 10.03
N HIS A 115 36.29 -14.41 10.61
CA HIS A 115 37.43 -13.63 10.10
C HIS A 115 37.76 -13.95 8.64
N THR A 116 37.99 -12.91 7.87
CA THR A 116 38.62 -12.93 6.54
C THR A 116 39.64 -11.80 6.46
N ASP A 117 40.42 -11.71 5.38
CA ASP A 117 41.44 -10.68 5.23
C ASP A 117 41.20 -9.89 3.94
N PRO A 118 41.08 -8.54 4.00
CA PRO A 118 40.99 -7.67 2.84
C PRO A 118 42.12 -7.91 1.84
N GLY A 119 41.82 -7.88 0.55
CA GLY A 119 42.77 -8.18 -0.52
C GLY A 119 43.09 -9.66 -0.73
N THR A 120 42.58 -10.55 0.12
CA THR A 120 42.77 -12.00 0.00
C THR A 120 41.45 -12.76 0.19
N THR A 121 41.24 -13.43 1.32
CA THR A 121 40.09 -14.32 1.56
C THR A 121 38.75 -13.59 1.54
N PHE A 122 38.71 -12.30 1.89
CA PHE A 122 37.50 -11.50 1.76
C PHE A 122 37.14 -11.26 0.30
N ASP A 123 38.11 -10.78 -0.48
CA ASP A 123 37.98 -10.51 -1.91
C ASP A 123 37.64 -11.78 -2.69
N ASP A 124 38.23 -12.93 -2.32
CA ASP A 124 37.93 -14.23 -2.92
C ASP A 124 36.46 -14.62 -2.73
N ASN A 125 35.89 -14.37 -1.53
CA ASN A 125 34.47 -14.61 -1.29
C ASN A 125 33.59 -13.68 -2.14
N LEU A 126 33.96 -12.40 -2.26
CA LEU A 126 33.23 -11.45 -3.11
C LEU A 126 33.30 -11.84 -4.60
N ARG A 127 34.48 -12.23 -5.09
CA ARG A 127 34.66 -12.77 -6.44
C ARG A 127 33.80 -14.01 -6.66
N ARG A 128 33.72 -14.92 -5.68
CA ARG A 128 32.87 -16.12 -5.74
C ARG A 128 31.40 -15.75 -5.92
N PHE A 129 30.85 -14.86 -5.10
CA PHE A 129 29.45 -14.42 -5.23
C PHE A 129 29.17 -13.82 -6.61
N VAL A 130 30.04 -12.91 -7.08
CA VAL A 130 29.91 -12.27 -8.40
C VAL A 130 29.91 -13.30 -9.54
N ASN A 131 30.90 -14.19 -9.55
CA ASN A 131 31.09 -15.15 -10.63
C ASN A 131 29.97 -16.18 -10.68
N GLU A 132 29.53 -16.69 -9.53
CA GLU A 132 28.42 -17.64 -9.47
C GLU A 132 27.09 -16.99 -9.85
N THR A 133 26.82 -15.75 -9.44
CA THR A 133 25.65 -14.98 -9.90
C THR A 133 25.63 -14.85 -11.43
N ARG A 134 26.76 -14.47 -12.03
CA ARG A 134 26.89 -14.37 -13.50
C ARG A 134 26.68 -15.71 -14.19
N ALA A 135 27.17 -16.80 -13.60
CA ALA A 135 26.96 -18.15 -14.13
C ALA A 135 25.46 -18.55 -14.19
N LYS A 136 24.60 -17.95 -13.35
CA LYS A 136 23.14 -18.10 -13.40
C LYS A 136 22.44 -17.10 -14.33
N GLY A 137 23.18 -16.18 -14.95
CA GLY A 137 22.65 -15.08 -15.74
C GLY A 137 22.09 -13.92 -14.89
N GLY A 138 22.34 -13.93 -13.57
CA GLY A 138 21.99 -12.83 -12.68
C GLY A 138 22.98 -11.66 -12.79
N ILE A 139 22.60 -10.53 -12.20
CA ILE A 139 23.33 -9.26 -12.25
C ILE A 139 23.85 -8.95 -10.82
N PRO A 140 25.14 -9.19 -10.54
CA PRO A 140 25.70 -8.90 -9.23
C PRO A 140 25.98 -7.39 -9.06
N VAL A 141 25.72 -6.88 -7.87
CA VAL A 141 25.99 -5.48 -7.47
C VAL A 141 26.69 -5.51 -6.11
N LEU A 142 27.88 -4.92 -6.03
CA LEU A 142 28.67 -4.87 -4.81
C LEU A 142 28.41 -3.58 -4.04
N PHE A 143 28.26 -3.72 -2.73
CA PHE A 143 28.14 -2.62 -1.78
C PHE A 143 29.23 -2.78 -0.72
N ASN A 144 29.78 -1.68 -0.24
CA ASN A 144 30.50 -1.70 1.03
C ASN A 144 29.53 -1.50 2.22
N SER A 145 30.02 -1.81 3.41
CA SER A 145 29.26 -1.71 4.66
C SER A 145 28.85 -0.28 4.98
N ILE A 146 27.63 -0.07 5.52
CA ILE A 146 27.23 1.23 6.08
C ILE A 146 28.18 1.66 7.21
N VAL A 147 28.27 2.96 7.48
CA VAL A 147 29.12 3.48 8.55
C VAL A 147 28.63 3.06 9.94
N ARG A 148 29.55 2.86 10.88
CA ARG A 148 29.23 2.81 12.31
C ARG A 148 29.32 4.20 12.92
N ARG A 149 28.39 4.54 13.81
CA ARG A 149 28.46 5.83 14.53
C ARG A 149 29.62 5.82 15.54
N ASN A 150 30.72 6.49 15.20
CA ASN A 150 31.88 6.58 16.07
C ASN A 150 32.49 7.99 16.09
N PHE A 151 32.08 8.80 17.06
CA PHE A 151 32.61 10.15 17.29
C PHE A 151 33.70 10.20 18.37
N VAL A 152 34.14 9.04 18.85
CA VAL A 152 35.18 8.97 19.88
C VAL A 152 36.54 8.92 19.20
N GLN A 153 37.42 9.85 19.58
CA GLN A 153 38.78 9.90 19.05
C GLN A 153 39.49 8.55 19.28
N PRO A 154 40.05 7.93 18.23
CA PRO A 154 40.84 6.71 18.37
C PRO A 154 42.07 6.99 19.24
N LYS A 155 42.19 6.28 20.38
CA LYS A 155 43.49 6.02 21.00
C LYS A 155 43.87 4.63 20.48
N ASP A 156 44.89 4.54 19.64
CA ASP A 156 45.07 3.44 18.67
C ASP A 156 44.94 1.98 19.19
N ALA A 157 44.65 1.11 18.21
CA ALA A 157 44.35 -0.33 18.22
C ALA A 157 42.97 -0.78 18.75
N SER A 158 42.28 0.01 19.57
CA SER A 158 40.94 -0.34 20.06
C SER A 158 39.88 0.67 19.62
N ILE A 159 39.70 0.85 18.31
CA ILE A 159 38.39 1.25 17.81
C ILE A 159 37.46 0.14 18.29
N ALA A 160 36.62 0.43 19.26
CA ALA A 160 35.80 -0.61 19.84
C ALA A 160 34.68 -0.96 18.86
N LYS A 161 35.03 -1.83 17.91
CA LYS A 161 34.22 -2.30 16.79
C LYS A 161 32.97 -2.95 17.37
N ASP A 162 31.84 -2.25 17.27
CA ASP A 162 30.52 -2.80 17.59
C ASP A 162 30.33 -3.10 19.10
N ILE A 163 30.53 -2.09 19.96
CA ILE A 163 30.13 -2.17 21.38
C ILE A 163 28.63 -1.87 21.52
N ARG A 164 27.93 -2.78 22.20
CA ARG A 164 26.60 -2.56 22.76
C ARG A 164 26.72 -2.29 24.26
N ARG A 165 26.03 -1.26 24.76
CA ARG A 165 26.06 -0.91 26.19
C ARG A 165 24.66 -0.94 26.79
N ILE A 166 24.61 -1.19 28.10
CA ILE A 166 23.44 -0.95 28.93
C ILE A 166 23.56 0.49 29.47
N PRO A 167 22.59 1.38 29.21
CA PRO A 167 22.57 2.73 29.75
C PRO A 167 22.86 2.75 31.26
N GLY A 168 23.77 3.63 31.71
CA GLY A 168 24.07 3.83 33.13
C GLY A 168 24.97 2.80 33.81
N THR A 169 25.52 1.81 33.09
CA THR A 169 26.36 0.73 33.69
C THR A 169 27.86 0.87 33.43
N SER A 170 28.30 1.83 32.61
CA SER A 170 29.71 2.05 32.29
C SER A 170 30.33 3.11 33.21
N LYS A 171 31.56 2.87 33.68
CA LYS A 171 32.25 3.71 34.69
C LYS A 171 32.58 5.13 34.20
N GLU A 172 32.55 5.39 32.88
CA GLU A 172 32.55 6.72 32.26
C GLU A 172 32.20 6.57 30.77
N GLN A 173 31.33 7.42 30.22
CA GLN A 173 31.10 7.44 28.77
C GLN A 173 32.28 8.14 28.07
N PRO A 174 32.85 7.56 26.99
CA PRO A 174 33.91 8.22 26.24
C PRO A 174 33.39 9.53 25.67
N LYS A 175 34.17 10.61 25.83
CA LYS A 175 33.83 11.93 25.31
C LYS A 175 33.82 11.89 23.78
N GLU A 176 32.66 12.15 23.20
CA GLU A 176 32.50 12.28 21.75
C GLU A 176 32.99 13.66 21.29
N GLY A 177 33.72 13.67 20.17
CA GLY A 177 34.05 14.87 19.41
C GLY A 177 33.03 15.12 18.30
N THR A 178 33.44 15.87 17.28
CA THR A 178 32.59 16.24 16.13
C THR A 178 32.95 15.51 14.84
N VAL A 179 34.07 14.77 14.84
CA VAL A 179 34.55 14.02 13.68
C VAL A 179 34.09 12.58 13.78
N LEU A 180 33.48 12.07 12.71
CA LEU A 180 33.14 10.67 12.56
C LEU A 180 34.37 9.90 12.08
N PHE A 181 34.77 8.88 12.83
CA PHE A 181 35.92 8.05 12.51
C PHE A 181 35.48 6.73 11.87
N ASP A 182 36.11 6.37 10.76
CA ASP A 182 35.91 5.07 10.14
C ASP A 182 36.39 3.93 11.06
N THR A 183 35.69 2.80 10.99
CA THR A 183 35.97 1.62 11.81
C THR A 183 36.27 0.37 10.99
N HIS A 184 36.14 0.45 9.67
CA HIS A 184 36.18 -0.70 8.77
C HIS A 184 37.53 -0.84 8.05
N GLY A 185 38.29 0.23 7.89
CA GLY A 185 39.62 0.21 7.26
C GLY A 185 39.58 -0.39 5.84
N ALA A 186 40.53 -1.28 5.54
CA ALA A 186 40.68 -1.88 4.20
C ALA A 186 39.46 -2.70 3.71
N TYR A 187 38.52 -3.05 4.60
CA TYR A 187 37.26 -3.68 4.20
C TYR A 187 36.36 -2.77 3.36
N LEU A 188 36.53 -1.44 3.43
CA LEU A 188 35.76 -0.51 2.60
C LEU A 188 36.19 -0.53 1.14
N ASP A 189 37.48 -0.73 0.90
CA ASP A 189 38.08 -0.67 -0.43
C ASP A 189 37.94 -2.00 -1.18
N SER A 190 37.91 -3.11 -0.45
CA SER A 190 37.87 -4.46 -1.06
C SER A 190 36.68 -4.66 -2.01
N PRO A 191 35.41 -4.35 -1.65
CA PRO A 191 34.29 -4.46 -2.59
C PRO A 191 34.42 -3.55 -3.81
N ARG A 192 34.99 -2.35 -3.66
CA ARG A 192 35.26 -1.43 -4.77
C ARG A 192 36.31 -1.99 -5.72
N ASN A 193 37.39 -2.54 -5.17
CA ASN A 193 38.49 -3.11 -5.93
C ASN A 193 38.04 -4.34 -6.71
N VAL A 194 37.31 -5.26 -6.06
CA VAL A 194 36.72 -6.43 -6.74
C VAL A 194 35.70 -6.01 -7.80
N ALA A 195 34.89 -4.98 -7.53
CA ALA A 195 33.94 -4.48 -8.51
C ALA A 195 34.62 -3.92 -9.76
N LYS A 196 35.70 -3.16 -9.58
CA LYS A 196 36.54 -2.63 -10.66
C LYS A 196 37.24 -3.77 -11.43
N GLU A 197 37.80 -4.75 -10.72
CA GLU A 197 38.45 -5.92 -11.30
C GLU A 197 37.51 -6.70 -12.22
N LEU A 198 36.29 -6.98 -11.74
CA LEU A 198 35.33 -7.82 -12.44
C LEU A 198 34.37 -7.05 -13.35
N GLY A 199 34.44 -5.71 -13.37
CA GLY A 199 33.52 -4.85 -14.14
C GLY A 199 32.06 -5.03 -13.72
N VAL A 200 31.77 -4.97 -12.42
CA VAL A 200 30.39 -4.97 -11.88
C VAL A 200 30.07 -3.63 -11.23
N THR A 201 28.79 -3.30 -11.13
CA THR A 201 28.34 -2.08 -10.46
C THR A 201 28.76 -2.11 -8.99
N PHE A 202 29.30 -0.98 -8.52
CA PHE A 202 29.64 -0.74 -7.13
C PHE A 202 28.86 0.44 -6.58
N ILE A 203 28.25 0.27 -5.41
CA ILE A 203 27.58 1.34 -4.68
C ILE A 203 28.31 1.60 -3.38
N ASP A 204 28.82 2.83 -3.24
CA ASP A 204 29.58 3.29 -2.08
C ASP A 204 28.65 3.72 -0.93
N LEU A 205 27.96 2.75 -0.36
CA LEU A 205 26.98 2.99 0.70
C LEU A 205 27.65 3.49 1.99
N ASN A 206 28.92 3.16 2.22
CA ASN A 206 29.71 3.71 3.32
C ASN A 206 29.86 5.22 3.19
N LYS A 207 30.33 5.72 2.04
CA LYS A 207 30.49 7.17 1.82
C LYS A 207 29.18 7.93 2.02
N ILE A 208 28.09 7.40 1.45
CA ILE A 208 26.76 8.02 1.53
C ILE A 208 26.28 8.10 2.98
N THR A 209 26.42 7.01 3.74
CA THR A 209 26.00 6.98 5.15
C THR A 209 26.96 7.72 6.07
N HIS A 210 28.25 7.76 5.76
CA HIS A 210 29.24 8.59 6.45
C HIS A 210 28.86 10.07 6.36
N ASP A 211 28.57 10.58 5.16
CA ASP A 211 28.19 11.98 4.97
C ASP A 211 26.93 12.34 5.76
N LEU A 212 25.93 11.45 5.78
CA LEU A 212 24.72 11.61 6.60
C LEU A 212 25.07 11.70 8.09
N VAL A 213 25.79 10.72 8.63
CA VAL A 213 26.08 10.64 10.07
C VAL A 213 26.99 11.77 10.51
N GLN A 214 28.01 12.11 9.71
CA GLN A 214 28.90 13.24 9.94
C GLN A 214 28.14 14.57 9.91
N GLY A 215 27.22 14.75 8.96
CA GLY A 215 26.40 15.96 8.84
C GLY A 215 25.43 16.16 10.02
N LEU A 216 24.87 15.06 10.54
CA LEU A 216 24.03 15.10 11.75
C LEU A 216 24.84 15.32 13.04
N GLY A 217 26.13 14.98 13.03
CA GLY A 217 26.99 15.05 14.21
C GLY A 217 26.59 14.05 15.30
N PRO A 218 27.25 14.09 16.49
CA PRO A 218 27.08 13.07 17.52
C PRO A 218 25.67 13.02 18.12
N VAL A 219 25.00 14.16 18.31
CA VAL A 219 23.70 14.18 19.01
C VAL A 219 22.58 13.67 18.12
N GLU A 220 22.37 14.30 16.96
CA GLU A 220 21.24 13.99 16.09
C GLU A 220 21.36 12.61 15.43
N SER A 221 22.59 12.16 15.14
CA SER A 221 22.80 10.84 14.53
C SER A 221 22.29 9.68 15.40
N LYS A 222 22.19 9.83 16.72
CA LYS A 222 21.63 8.78 17.61
C LYS A 222 20.21 8.36 17.20
N LYS A 223 19.44 9.26 16.58
CA LYS A 223 18.09 8.98 16.07
C LYS A 223 18.06 7.88 15.00
N LEU A 224 19.16 7.64 14.30
CA LEU A 224 19.25 6.58 13.28
C LEU A 224 19.50 5.19 13.90
N PHE A 225 20.12 5.15 15.08
CA PHE A 225 20.66 3.92 15.64
C PHE A 225 19.84 3.41 16.82
N MET A 226 20.20 2.22 17.30
CA MET A 226 19.55 1.54 18.40
C MET A 226 19.94 2.13 19.77
N PHE A 227 19.34 3.28 20.09
CA PHE A 227 19.40 3.92 21.40
C PHE A 227 18.04 3.81 22.09
N VAL A 228 17.93 2.85 23.01
CA VAL A 228 16.71 2.51 23.74
C VAL A 228 16.92 2.78 25.21
N GLU A 229 16.04 3.59 25.81
CA GLU A 229 16.03 3.84 27.26
C GLU A 229 15.59 2.58 28.03
N PRO A 230 16.08 2.39 29.27
CA PRO A 230 15.58 1.34 30.16
C PRO A 230 14.05 1.37 30.31
N ASN A 231 13.44 0.19 30.43
CA ASN A 231 12.01 -0.02 30.65
C ASN A 231 11.05 0.55 29.58
N ARG A 232 11.54 0.90 28.37
CA ARG A 232 10.69 1.35 27.26
C ARG A 232 10.27 0.23 26.32
N VAL A 233 11.17 -0.70 26.04
CA VAL A 233 10.95 -1.78 25.08
C VAL A 233 11.14 -3.13 25.77
N PRO A 234 10.13 -4.01 25.79
CA PRO A 234 10.24 -5.33 26.43
C PRO A 234 11.42 -6.18 25.95
N ALA A 235 11.79 -6.10 24.67
CA ALA A 235 12.98 -6.78 24.12
C ALA A 235 14.31 -6.25 24.70
N PHE A 236 14.32 -5.03 25.25
CA PHE A 236 15.49 -4.38 25.85
C PHE A 236 15.12 -3.78 27.21
N PRO A 237 14.81 -4.59 28.23
CA PRO A 237 14.29 -4.09 29.50
C PRO A 237 15.30 -3.19 30.22
N LYS A 238 16.59 -3.43 30.04
CA LYS A 238 17.68 -2.59 30.58
C LYS A 238 18.06 -1.43 29.65
N GLY A 239 17.37 -1.24 28.53
CA GLY A 239 17.79 -0.34 27.46
C GLY A 239 18.95 -0.91 26.63
N ARG A 240 19.36 -0.16 25.61
CA ARG A 240 20.47 -0.51 24.70
C ARG A 240 21.06 0.76 24.09
N GLU A 241 22.37 0.89 24.10
CA GLU A 241 23.09 1.83 23.23
C GLU A 241 23.90 1.02 22.23
N ASP A 242 23.60 1.17 20.94
CA ASP A 242 24.23 0.44 19.85
C ASP A 242 24.43 1.38 18.66
N ASN A 243 25.68 1.54 18.23
CA ASN A 243 26.13 2.45 17.19
C ASN A 243 26.24 1.80 15.79
N THR A 244 25.90 0.51 15.68
CA THR A 244 26.00 -0.27 14.44
C THR A 244 24.62 -0.52 13.84
N HIS A 245 23.64 -0.87 14.68
CA HIS A 245 22.33 -1.32 14.24
C HIS A 245 21.34 -0.17 14.18
N LEU A 246 20.52 -0.16 13.13
CA LEU A 246 19.54 0.87 12.87
C LEU A 246 18.22 0.56 13.57
N ASN A 247 17.53 1.61 14.02
CA ASN A 247 16.10 1.53 14.32
C ASN A 247 15.27 1.70 13.03
N ILE A 248 13.94 1.69 13.11
CA ILE A 248 13.05 1.85 11.94
C ILE A 248 13.37 3.13 11.15
N TYR A 249 13.50 4.28 11.82
CA TYR A 249 13.81 5.56 11.17
C TYR A 249 15.17 5.54 10.46
N GLY A 250 16.20 5.01 11.12
CA GLY A 250 17.52 4.86 10.51
C GLY A 250 17.51 3.92 9.32
N ALA A 251 16.83 2.77 9.42
CA ALA A 251 16.73 1.81 8.33
C ALA A 251 16.02 2.41 7.11
N ARG A 252 14.91 3.14 7.31
CA ARG A 252 14.19 3.83 6.23
C ARG A 252 15.03 4.93 5.59
N THR A 253 15.76 5.69 6.40
CA THR A 253 16.68 6.73 5.92
C THR A 253 17.81 6.14 5.06
N VAL A 254 18.48 5.10 5.57
CA VAL A 254 19.59 4.42 4.86
C VAL A 254 19.09 3.71 3.61
N ALA A 255 17.94 3.03 3.67
CA ALA A 255 17.34 2.39 2.50
C ALA A 255 16.95 3.42 1.42
N GLY A 256 16.41 4.57 1.80
CA GLY A 256 16.14 5.66 0.86
C GLY A 256 17.42 6.12 0.14
N LEU A 257 18.49 6.38 0.90
CA LEU A 257 19.80 6.73 0.34
C LEU A 257 20.38 5.63 -0.57
N ALA A 258 20.22 4.37 -0.18
CA ALA A 258 20.65 3.24 -1.00
C ALA A 258 19.87 3.17 -2.32
N VAL A 259 18.56 3.38 -2.29
CA VAL A 259 17.70 3.35 -3.49
C VAL A 259 18.02 4.49 -4.45
N GLU A 260 18.30 5.70 -3.93
CA GLU A 260 18.76 6.82 -4.75
C GLU A 260 20.07 6.49 -5.47
N ALA A 261 21.02 5.84 -4.78
CA ALA A 261 22.27 5.41 -5.40
C ALA A 261 22.04 4.29 -6.43
N ILE A 262 21.18 3.31 -6.11
CA ILE A 262 20.77 2.25 -7.04
C ILE A 262 20.16 2.84 -8.30
N GLY A 263 19.25 3.81 -8.19
CA GLY A 263 18.60 4.45 -9.34
C GLY A 263 19.58 5.20 -10.25
N LYS A 264 20.64 5.78 -9.68
CA LYS A 264 21.70 6.46 -10.44
C LYS A 264 22.61 5.48 -11.19
N GLU A 265 23.00 4.40 -10.54
CA GLU A 265 23.94 3.42 -11.10
C GLU A 265 23.25 2.35 -11.97
N ILE A 266 21.96 2.11 -11.76
CA ILE A 266 21.17 1.05 -12.39
C ILE A 266 19.85 1.62 -12.91
N LEU A 267 19.91 2.30 -14.07
CA LEU A 267 18.75 2.96 -14.70
C LEU A 267 17.56 2.02 -14.94
N GLU A 268 17.82 0.72 -15.17
CA GLU A 268 16.77 -0.28 -15.32
C GLU A 268 15.97 -0.52 -14.04
N LEU A 269 16.54 -0.27 -12.85
CA LEU A 269 15.81 -0.31 -11.59
C LEU A 269 15.14 1.02 -11.26
N ALA A 270 15.65 2.15 -11.78
CA ALA A 270 15.14 3.48 -11.50
C ALA A 270 13.64 3.64 -11.86
N LYS A 271 13.18 3.05 -12.96
CA LYS A 271 11.76 3.09 -13.37
C LYS A 271 10.79 2.46 -12.37
N TYR A 272 11.29 1.59 -11.49
CA TYR A 272 10.51 0.92 -10.46
C TYR A 272 10.57 1.60 -9.10
N ILE A 273 11.44 2.59 -8.91
CA ILE A 273 11.59 3.29 -7.63
C ILE A 273 10.32 4.12 -7.33
N ARG A 274 9.87 4.09 -6.08
CA ARG A 274 8.70 4.82 -5.57
C ARG A 274 9.03 5.42 -4.21
N HIS A 275 8.65 6.67 -3.98
CA HIS A 275 8.83 7.33 -2.68
C HIS A 275 7.50 7.62 -2.02
N TYR A 276 7.31 7.04 -0.84
CA TYR A 276 6.16 7.30 0.03
C TYR A 276 6.63 8.00 1.30
N ASP A 277 5.79 8.89 1.84
CA ASP A 277 6.08 9.54 3.12
C ASP A 277 6.08 8.51 4.27
N TYR A 278 5.12 7.57 4.23
CA TYR A 278 5.01 6.47 5.19
C TYR A 278 4.68 5.14 4.51
N VAL A 279 5.12 4.05 5.13
CA VAL A 279 4.82 2.67 4.74
C VAL A 279 4.20 1.94 5.93
N VAL A 280 3.10 1.23 5.70
CA VAL A 280 2.43 0.37 6.69
C VAL A 280 2.67 -1.08 6.32
N ALA A 281 3.26 -1.88 7.20
CA ALA A 281 3.50 -3.31 6.95
C ALA A 281 3.48 -4.15 8.23
N GLN A 282 2.66 -5.19 8.27
CA GLN A 282 2.52 -6.08 9.42
C GLN A 282 3.77 -6.95 9.67
N ASP A 283 4.59 -7.19 8.64
CA ASP A 283 5.86 -7.93 8.73
C ASP A 283 7.02 -7.08 9.30
N GLY A 284 6.77 -5.80 9.59
CA GLY A 284 7.74 -4.85 10.12
C GLY A 284 8.69 -4.25 9.09
N SER A 285 8.46 -4.44 7.79
CA SER A 285 9.19 -3.77 6.70
C SER A 285 8.75 -2.31 6.46
N GLY A 286 7.74 -1.82 7.18
CA GLY A 286 7.23 -0.46 7.11
C GLY A 286 7.59 0.41 8.32
N ASP A 287 7.17 1.67 8.27
CA ASP A 287 7.24 2.64 9.36
C ASP A 287 6.25 2.30 10.49
N PHE A 288 5.07 1.75 10.14
CA PHE A 288 3.99 1.43 11.06
C PHE A 288 3.45 0.01 10.84
N PHE A 289 2.80 -0.55 11.87
CA PHE A 289 2.14 -1.87 11.78
C PHE A 289 0.67 -1.76 11.38
N THR A 290 0.02 -0.65 11.74
CA THR A 290 -1.40 -0.42 11.46
C THR A 290 -1.60 0.84 10.62
N VAL A 291 -2.72 0.90 9.91
CA VAL A 291 -3.08 2.06 9.09
C VAL A 291 -3.42 3.24 10.00
N GLN A 292 -4.10 3.01 11.12
CA GLN A 292 -4.45 4.09 12.03
C GLN A 292 -3.22 4.78 12.64
N GLU A 293 -2.16 4.04 12.97
CA GLU A 293 -0.90 4.61 13.45
C GLU A 293 -0.29 5.58 12.42
N ALA A 294 -0.25 5.18 11.15
CA ALA A 294 0.28 6.01 10.08
C ALA A 294 -0.58 7.27 9.87
N VAL A 295 -1.91 7.14 9.92
CA VAL A 295 -2.83 8.28 9.82
C VAL A 295 -2.63 9.27 10.98
N ASN A 296 -2.44 8.75 12.20
CA ASN A 296 -2.18 9.58 13.38
C ASN A 296 -0.87 10.36 13.26
N ALA A 297 0.15 9.77 12.62
CA ALA A 297 1.45 10.40 12.41
C ALA A 297 1.43 11.52 11.35
N VAL A 298 0.44 11.57 10.47
CA VAL A 298 0.31 12.64 9.48
C VAL A 298 0.07 13.99 10.20
N PRO A 299 0.88 15.03 9.96
CA PRO A 299 0.61 16.36 10.53
C PRO A 299 -0.74 16.92 10.09
N ASP A 300 -1.41 17.64 10.99
CA ASP A 300 -2.69 18.29 10.67
C ASP A 300 -2.50 19.47 9.69
N PHE A 301 -3.51 19.70 8.85
CA PHE A 301 -3.66 20.87 7.97
C PHE A 301 -2.49 21.12 6.98
N ARG A 302 -1.93 20.05 6.40
CA ARG A 302 -0.90 20.13 5.34
C ARG A 302 -1.45 20.64 4.00
N LYS A 303 -1.74 21.94 3.89
CA LYS A 303 -2.46 22.55 2.74
C LYS A 303 -1.75 22.42 1.39
N ASN A 304 -0.42 22.49 1.37
CA ASN A 304 0.36 22.61 0.13
C ASN A 304 1.11 21.32 -0.25
N VAL A 305 0.97 20.26 0.54
CA VAL A 305 1.71 19.01 0.36
C VAL A 305 0.79 17.84 0.63
N ARG A 306 0.74 16.90 -0.31
CA ARG A 306 0.02 15.64 -0.15
C ARG A 306 0.87 14.66 0.65
N THR A 307 0.27 14.00 1.63
CA THR A 307 0.91 12.89 2.35
C THR A 307 0.53 11.59 1.67
N THR A 308 1.52 10.77 1.35
CA THR A 308 1.35 9.47 0.69
C THR A 308 1.71 8.34 1.65
N ILE A 309 0.77 7.42 1.84
CA ILE A 309 0.96 6.24 2.69
C ILE A 309 0.81 5.00 1.81
N LEU A 310 1.90 4.24 1.67
CA LEU A 310 1.84 2.89 1.11
C LEU A 310 1.32 1.94 2.19
N VAL A 311 0.28 1.18 1.90
CA VAL A 311 -0.21 0.10 2.75
C VAL A 311 0.15 -1.21 2.06
N ARG A 312 1.09 -1.96 2.65
CA ARG A 312 1.55 -3.22 2.06
C ARG A 312 0.47 -4.29 2.07
N LYS A 313 0.72 -5.37 1.33
CA LYS A 313 -0.22 -6.48 1.21
C LYS A 313 -0.50 -7.09 2.58
N GLY A 314 -1.78 -7.28 2.89
CA GLY A 314 -2.21 -7.85 4.15
C GLY A 314 -3.66 -7.55 4.49
N THR A 315 -4.15 -8.21 5.54
CA THR A 315 -5.47 -7.94 6.10
C THR A 315 -5.32 -7.17 7.41
N TYR A 316 -5.77 -5.94 7.41
CA TYR A 316 -5.72 -4.99 8.52
C TYR A 316 -7.10 -4.92 9.18
N LYS A 317 -7.28 -5.68 10.26
CA LYS A 317 -8.52 -5.69 11.03
C LYS A 317 -8.48 -4.63 12.13
N GLU A 318 -8.93 -3.44 11.80
CA GLU A 318 -8.92 -2.26 12.68
C GLU A 318 -10.02 -1.27 12.29
N LYS A 319 -10.43 -0.42 13.24
CA LYS A 319 -11.38 0.67 12.95
C LYS A 319 -10.59 1.90 12.55
N ILE A 320 -10.77 2.34 11.30
CA ILE A 320 -9.96 3.42 10.71
C ILE A 320 -10.76 4.71 10.72
N ILE A 321 -10.13 5.79 11.18
CA ILE A 321 -10.67 7.14 11.13
C ILE A 321 -9.61 8.01 10.48
N ILE A 322 -9.98 8.64 9.36
CA ILE A 322 -9.22 9.69 8.69
C ILE A 322 -9.85 11.03 9.07
N PRO A 323 -9.33 11.74 10.10
CA PRO A 323 -9.93 12.97 10.60
C PRO A 323 -9.95 14.09 9.56
N GLU A 324 -10.88 15.03 9.70
CA GLU A 324 -11.00 16.19 8.79
C GLU A 324 -9.73 17.05 8.74
N SER A 325 -8.94 17.05 9.82
CA SER A 325 -7.67 17.77 9.90
C SER A 325 -6.56 17.17 9.02
N LYS A 326 -6.64 15.89 8.63
CA LYS A 326 -5.64 15.19 7.80
C LYS A 326 -5.87 15.43 6.30
N ILE A 327 -6.03 16.69 5.92
CA ILE A 327 -6.27 17.10 4.52
C ILE A 327 -5.16 16.62 3.59
N ASN A 328 -5.50 16.39 2.31
CA ASN A 328 -4.54 15.96 1.28
C ASN A 328 -3.80 14.64 1.60
N ILE A 329 -4.48 13.67 2.20
CA ILE A 329 -3.91 12.35 2.47
C ILE A 329 -4.24 11.35 1.35
N SER A 330 -3.30 10.46 1.07
CA SER A 330 -3.44 9.39 0.07
C SER A 330 -3.10 8.04 0.68
N LEU A 331 -3.99 7.06 0.54
CA LEU A 331 -3.71 5.67 0.87
C LEU A 331 -3.54 4.85 -0.41
N ILE A 332 -2.35 4.27 -0.60
CA ILE A 332 -2.01 3.47 -1.79
C ILE A 332 -1.82 2.03 -1.34
N GLY A 333 -2.68 1.12 -1.78
CA GLY A 333 -2.58 -0.30 -1.46
C GLY A 333 -1.61 -1.04 -2.37
N GLU A 334 -0.88 -1.98 -1.80
CA GLU A 334 -0.26 -3.08 -2.56
C GLU A 334 -1.35 -4.11 -2.93
N ASP A 335 -1.21 -4.83 -4.04
CA ASP A 335 -2.22 -5.82 -4.47
C ASP A 335 -2.51 -6.84 -3.36
N GLY A 336 -3.78 -6.90 -2.96
CA GLY A 336 -4.25 -7.71 -1.84
C GLY A 336 -4.30 -6.98 -0.48
N THR A 337 -4.16 -5.66 -0.43
CA THR A 337 -4.44 -4.86 0.78
C THR A 337 -5.94 -4.80 1.10
N ILE A 338 -6.29 -5.26 2.30
CA ILE A 338 -7.67 -5.31 2.81
C ILE A 338 -7.74 -4.61 4.17
N LEU A 339 -8.59 -3.58 4.26
CA LEU A 339 -8.96 -2.89 5.50
C LEU A 339 -10.34 -3.40 5.93
N THR A 340 -10.43 -4.08 7.07
CA THR A 340 -11.63 -4.83 7.45
C THR A 340 -12.07 -4.60 8.89
N ASN A 341 -13.37 -4.71 9.13
CA ASN A 341 -14.00 -4.77 10.46
C ASN A 341 -15.27 -5.63 10.38
N ASP A 342 -15.89 -5.96 11.50
CA ASP A 342 -17.11 -6.77 11.60
C ASP A 342 -18.18 -6.16 12.54
N ASP A 343 -18.19 -4.84 12.65
CA ASP A 343 -19.25 -4.13 13.35
C ASP A 343 -20.53 -4.07 12.52
N PHE A 344 -21.69 -4.15 13.19
CA PHE A 344 -23.01 -4.07 12.57
C PHE A 344 -23.97 -3.30 13.47
N ALA A 345 -25.06 -2.76 12.90
CA ALA A 345 -25.88 -1.77 13.60
C ALA A 345 -26.47 -2.27 14.93
N ASN A 346 -26.85 -3.55 15.01
CA ASN A 346 -27.40 -4.16 16.22
C ASN A 346 -26.34 -4.75 17.15
N LYS A 347 -25.04 -4.71 16.79
CA LYS A 347 -23.95 -5.10 17.68
C LYS A 347 -23.94 -4.16 18.87
N LYS A 348 -23.81 -4.72 20.08
CA LYS A 348 -23.72 -3.93 21.29
C LYS A 348 -22.33 -3.31 21.40
N ASN A 349 -22.27 -2.01 21.67
CA ASN A 349 -21.04 -1.35 22.09
C ASN A 349 -20.66 -1.80 23.52
N VAL A 350 -19.52 -1.33 24.01
CA VAL A 350 -19.01 -1.67 25.36
C VAL A 350 -19.93 -1.23 26.50
N PHE A 351 -20.91 -0.35 26.23
CA PHE A 351 -21.90 0.14 27.18
C PHE A 351 -23.28 -0.53 27.02
N GLY A 352 -23.42 -1.51 26.11
CA GLY A 352 -24.67 -2.26 25.89
C GLY A 352 -25.67 -1.62 24.92
N GLU A 353 -25.30 -0.53 24.26
CA GLU A 353 -26.15 0.18 23.29
C GLU A 353 -25.91 -0.34 21.87
N ASN A 354 -26.90 -0.22 21.00
CA ASN A 354 -26.72 -0.56 19.58
C ASN A 354 -25.78 0.46 18.92
N MET A 355 -24.81 -0.02 18.15
CA MET A 355 -23.90 0.86 17.39
C MET A 355 -24.63 1.75 16.36
N GLY A 356 -25.74 1.25 15.81
CA GLY A 356 -26.44 1.87 14.68
C GLY A 356 -25.64 1.80 13.37
N THR A 357 -26.28 2.17 12.25
CA THR A 357 -25.65 2.11 10.92
C THR A 357 -24.37 2.94 10.84
N SER A 358 -24.37 4.17 11.34
CA SER A 358 -23.16 5.01 11.30
C SER A 358 -22.06 4.46 12.20
N GLY A 359 -22.40 3.88 13.35
CA GLY A 359 -21.43 3.31 14.29
C GLY A 359 -20.83 1.98 13.83
N SER A 360 -21.43 1.33 12.83
CA SER A 360 -20.95 0.05 12.29
C SER A 360 -19.84 0.17 11.25
N SER A 361 -19.47 1.38 10.83
CA SER A 361 -18.45 1.55 9.79
C SER A 361 -17.08 1.03 10.21
N GLY A 362 -16.45 0.24 9.33
CA GLY A 362 -15.05 -0.16 9.48
C GLY A 362 -14.08 1.00 9.24
N CYS A 363 -14.41 1.90 8.31
CA CYS A 363 -13.58 3.04 7.96
C CYS A 363 -14.40 4.33 7.89
N TYR A 364 -13.90 5.42 8.46
CA TYR A 364 -14.47 6.76 8.38
C TYR A 364 -13.52 7.72 7.67
N ILE A 365 -13.99 8.36 6.61
CA ILE A 365 -13.21 9.29 5.80
C ILE A 365 -13.85 10.67 5.90
N TYR A 366 -13.24 11.53 6.71
CA TYR A 366 -13.67 12.92 6.91
C TYR A 366 -12.75 13.93 6.19
N ALA A 367 -11.48 13.59 5.99
CA ALA A 367 -10.50 14.48 5.36
C ALA A 367 -10.90 14.90 3.92
N PRO A 368 -11.04 16.20 3.61
CA PRO A 368 -11.19 16.65 2.23
C PRO A 368 -9.94 16.34 1.40
N ASP A 369 -10.13 16.24 0.08
CA ASP A 369 -9.07 15.91 -0.88
C ASP A 369 -8.40 14.54 -0.59
N PHE A 370 -9.15 13.64 0.05
CA PHE A 370 -8.73 12.27 0.28
C PHE A 370 -8.59 11.50 -1.04
N TYR A 371 -7.51 10.74 -1.15
CA TYR A 371 -7.29 9.82 -2.26
C TYR A 371 -7.07 8.39 -1.74
N ALA A 372 -7.64 7.40 -2.42
CA ALA A 372 -7.26 6.00 -2.24
C ALA A 372 -7.15 5.26 -3.57
N GLU A 373 -6.16 4.38 -3.66
CA GLU A 373 -5.97 3.46 -4.79
C GLU A 373 -5.67 2.05 -4.32
N ASN A 374 -6.17 1.03 -5.04
CA ASN A 374 -5.82 -0.38 -4.83
C ASN A 374 -6.10 -0.91 -3.41
N ILE A 375 -7.07 -0.32 -2.71
CA ILE A 375 -7.47 -0.73 -1.37
C ILE A 375 -8.84 -1.40 -1.40
N THR A 376 -8.95 -2.50 -0.66
CA THR A 376 -10.25 -3.10 -0.33
C THR A 376 -10.72 -2.59 1.03
N PHE A 377 -11.87 -1.92 1.06
CA PHE A 377 -12.62 -1.60 2.28
C PHE A 377 -13.70 -2.67 2.48
N GLU A 378 -13.65 -3.39 3.59
CA GLU A 378 -14.52 -4.53 3.86
C GLU A 378 -15.24 -4.37 5.19
N ASN A 379 -16.52 -4.73 5.21
CA ASN A 379 -17.19 -5.16 6.43
C ASN A 379 -17.49 -6.66 6.35
N SER A 380 -16.79 -7.45 7.18
CA SER A 380 -16.85 -8.90 7.18
C SER A 380 -17.94 -9.47 8.10
N ALA A 381 -18.88 -8.65 8.60
CA ALA A 381 -19.91 -9.10 9.55
C ALA A 381 -20.94 -10.08 8.94
N GLY A 382 -21.04 -10.15 7.61
CA GLY A 382 -22.02 -11.00 6.93
C GLY A 382 -23.41 -10.34 6.80
N PRO A 383 -24.46 -11.13 6.48
CA PRO A 383 -25.83 -10.63 6.30
C PRO A 383 -26.54 -10.40 7.64
N VAL A 384 -26.03 -9.46 8.45
CA VAL A 384 -26.48 -9.19 9.83
C VAL A 384 -27.36 -7.93 9.98
N GLY A 385 -27.95 -7.48 8.87
CA GLY A 385 -28.52 -6.13 8.75
C GLY A 385 -27.47 -5.11 8.35
N GLN A 386 -27.63 -3.85 8.75
CA GLN A 386 -26.74 -2.76 8.33
C GLN A 386 -25.32 -2.92 8.86
N ALA A 387 -24.33 -3.02 7.97
CA ALA A 387 -22.93 -3.19 8.29
C ALA A 387 -22.06 -2.42 7.28
N VAL A 388 -21.63 -1.22 7.67
CA VAL A 388 -20.95 -0.29 6.76
C VAL A 388 -19.47 -0.69 6.61
N ALA A 389 -18.98 -0.80 5.39
CA ALA A 389 -17.55 -0.99 5.11
C ALA A 389 -16.81 0.34 5.13
N CYS A 390 -17.36 1.34 4.45
CA CYS A 390 -16.77 2.65 4.34
C CYS A 390 -17.81 3.76 4.45
N PHE A 391 -17.55 4.70 5.36
CA PHE A 391 -18.32 5.91 5.59
C PHE A 391 -17.53 7.10 5.08
N VAL A 392 -18.08 7.83 4.10
CA VAL A 392 -17.38 8.92 3.42
C VAL A 392 -18.14 10.22 3.59
N SER A 393 -17.61 11.12 4.41
CA SER A 393 -18.12 12.48 4.57
C SER A 393 -17.28 13.52 3.82
N ALA A 394 -16.04 13.17 3.48
CA ALA A 394 -15.08 14.03 2.81
C ALA A 394 -15.57 14.60 1.46
N ASP A 395 -15.37 15.91 1.25
CA ASP A 395 -15.49 16.54 -0.06
C ASP A 395 -14.23 16.30 -0.92
N ARG A 396 -14.43 16.24 -2.24
CA ARG A 396 -13.39 15.92 -3.22
C ARG A 396 -12.67 14.59 -2.95
N ALA A 397 -13.40 13.61 -2.40
CA ALA A 397 -12.87 12.28 -2.16
C ALA A 397 -12.79 11.48 -3.47
N TYR A 398 -11.65 10.85 -3.73
CA TYR A 398 -11.42 10.08 -4.94
C TYR A 398 -10.87 8.69 -4.63
N PHE A 399 -11.56 7.68 -5.14
CA PHE A 399 -11.21 6.28 -5.05
C PHE A 399 -10.97 5.72 -6.46
N LYS A 400 -9.81 5.10 -6.68
CA LYS A 400 -9.45 4.48 -7.95
C LYS A 400 -9.10 3.01 -7.75
N ASN A 401 -9.68 2.11 -8.54
CA ASN A 401 -9.42 0.67 -8.43
C ASN A 401 -9.57 0.14 -6.99
N CYS A 402 -10.50 0.73 -6.22
CA CYS A 402 -10.81 0.30 -4.87
C CYS A 402 -11.92 -0.76 -4.88
N ARG A 403 -11.99 -1.54 -3.82
CA ARG A 403 -13.08 -2.52 -3.60
C ARG A 403 -13.85 -2.15 -2.33
N PHE A 404 -15.17 -2.24 -2.38
CA PHE A 404 -16.05 -2.03 -1.23
C PHE A 404 -16.89 -3.28 -1.05
N LEU A 405 -16.61 -4.05 0.01
CA LEU A 405 -17.16 -5.37 0.23
C LEU A 405 -18.06 -5.39 1.47
N GLY A 406 -19.26 -5.93 1.33
CA GLY A 406 -20.24 -6.00 2.40
C GLY A 406 -21.53 -6.68 1.97
N PHE A 407 -22.60 -6.40 2.72
CA PHE A 407 -23.95 -6.89 2.45
C PHE A 407 -24.93 -5.71 2.42
N GLN A 408 -25.69 -5.49 3.50
CA GLN A 408 -26.57 -4.34 3.60
C GLN A 408 -25.79 -3.11 4.06
N ASP A 409 -26.02 -1.96 3.41
CA ASP A 409 -25.43 -0.67 3.73
C ASP A 409 -23.88 -0.62 3.55
N THR A 410 -23.31 -1.28 2.53
CA THR A 410 -21.84 -1.37 2.32
C THR A 410 -21.11 -0.02 2.25
N LEU A 411 -21.54 0.89 1.37
CA LEU A 411 -20.89 2.18 1.11
C LEU A 411 -21.82 3.34 1.49
N TYR A 412 -21.42 4.09 2.52
CA TYR A 412 -22.20 5.21 3.04
C TYR A 412 -21.61 6.55 2.59
N THR A 413 -22.18 7.14 1.53
CA THR A 413 -21.81 8.47 1.03
C THR A 413 -22.50 9.57 1.87
N TYR A 414 -21.91 9.86 3.03
CA TYR A 414 -22.52 10.62 4.13
C TYR A 414 -22.33 12.15 4.08
N GLY A 415 -21.52 12.75 3.21
CA GLY A 415 -21.35 14.22 3.27
C GLY A 415 -22.45 14.97 2.52
N LYS A 416 -23.23 15.83 3.17
CA LYS A 416 -24.35 16.59 2.53
C LYS A 416 -23.91 17.56 1.44
N GLN A 417 -22.69 18.05 1.57
CA GLN A 417 -22.08 19.00 0.64
C GLN A 417 -20.83 18.40 0.01
N SER A 418 -20.64 17.08 0.10
CA SER A 418 -19.47 16.43 -0.44
C SER A 418 -19.71 15.89 -1.85
N ARG A 419 -18.63 15.93 -2.61
CA ARG A 419 -18.48 15.38 -3.94
C ARG A 419 -17.50 14.23 -3.89
N GLN A 420 -17.89 13.11 -4.48
CA GLN A 420 -17.13 11.87 -4.41
C GLN A 420 -17.00 11.25 -5.79
N TYR A 421 -15.82 10.75 -6.12
CA TYR A 421 -15.53 10.12 -7.38
C TYR A 421 -14.98 8.71 -7.17
N TYR A 422 -15.61 7.73 -7.80
CA TYR A 422 -15.23 6.33 -7.76
C TYR A 422 -14.94 5.89 -9.19
N GLU A 423 -13.70 5.50 -9.47
CA GLU A 423 -13.24 5.15 -10.81
C GLU A 423 -12.68 3.73 -10.84
N ASP A 424 -13.17 2.91 -11.77
CA ASP A 424 -12.74 1.52 -11.93
C ASP A 424 -12.87 0.69 -10.63
N CYS A 425 -13.79 1.08 -9.74
CA CYS A 425 -14.00 0.42 -8.45
C CYS A 425 -14.92 -0.80 -8.57
N TYR A 426 -14.80 -1.72 -7.63
CA TYR A 426 -15.73 -2.82 -7.41
C TYR A 426 -16.54 -2.59 -6.13
N ILE A 427 -17.86 -2.65 -6.20
CA ILE A 427 -18.74 -2.43 -5.03
C ILE A 427 -19.75 -3.57 -4.97
N GLU A 428 -19.85 -4.25 -3.83
CA GLU A 428 -20.81 -5.35 -3.63
C GLU A 428 -21.69 -5.21 -2.40
N GLY A 429 -22.89 -5.80 -2.48
CA GLY A 429 -23.82 -5.86 -1.36
C GLY A 429 -25.21 -6.39 -1.75
N THR A 430 -26.19 -6.21 -0.87
CA THR A 430 -27.57 -6.73 -1.03
C THR A 430 -28.61 -5.60 -1.00
N VAL A 431 -28.90 -5.05 0.17
CA VAL A 431 -29.89 -4.00 0.40
C VAL A 431 -29.18 -2.67 0.60
N ASP A 432 -29.56 -1.65 -0.17
CA ASP A 432 -29.13 -0.26 0.00
C ASP A 432 -27.60 -0.10 0.07
N PHE A 433 -26.86 -0.96 -0.64
CA PHE A 433 -25.41 -1.07 -0.41
C PHE A 433 -24.60 0.13 -0.93
N ILE A 434 -25.24 1.08 -1.63
CA ILE A 434 -24.74 2.44 -1.87
C ILE A 434 -25.82 3.43 -1.42
N PHE A 435 -25.59 4.17 -0.34
CA PHE A 435 -26.63 5.01 0.27
C PHE A 435 -26.07 6.28 0.92
N GLY A 436 -26.96 7.25 1.15
CA GLY A 436 -26.61 8.58 1.64
C GLY A 436 -26.97 9.71 0.66
N TRP A 437 -26.45 10.91 0.89
CA TRP A 437 -26.93 12.15 0.25
C TRP A 437 -25.85 12.92 -0.52
N SER A 438 -24.62 12.42 -0.61
CA SER A 438 -23.54 13.07 -1.35
C SER A 438 -23.82 13.15 -2.86
N THR A 439 -23.18 14.11 -3.52
CA THR A 439 -23.03 14.07 -4.98
C THR A 439 -21.94 13.06 -5.30
N ALA A 440 -22.27 11.90 -5.87
CA ALA A 440 -21.30 10.85 -6.15
C ALA A 440 -21.37 10.39 -7.61
N VAL A 441 -20.20 10.34 -8.25
CA VAL A 441 -20.04 9.78 -9.59
C VAL A 441 -19.29 8.46 -9.50
N PHE A 442 -19.90 7.42 -10.05
CA PHE A 442 -19.30 6.09 -10.22
C PHE A 442 -19.00 5.90 -11.69
N ASN A 443 -17.74 5.74 -12.06
CA ASN A 443 -17.29 5.71 -13.44
C ASN A 443 -16.54 4.41 -13.73
N ARG A 444 -17.03 3.64 -14.71
CA ARG A 444 -16.49 2.32 -15.09
C ARG A 444 -16.40 1.33 -13.92
N CYS A 445 -17.26 1.50 -12.92
CA CYS A 445 -17.31 0.61 -11.77
C CYS A 445 -18.03 -0.70 -12.10
N ARG A 446 -17.65 -1.77 -11.42
CA ARG A 446 -18.46 -2.98 -11.32
C ARG A 446 -19.29 -2.94 -10.04
N ILE A 447 -20.60 -2.99 -10.22
CA ILE A 447 -21.57 -2.96 -9.13
C ILE A 447 -22.18 -4.37 -9.05
N HIS A 448 -22.04 -5.04 -7.90
CA HIS A 448 -22.30 -6.47 -7.78
C HIS A 448 -23.34 -6.78 -6.69
N SER A 449 -24.50 -7.28 -7.10
CA SER A 449 -25.57 -7.68 -6.18
C SER A 449 -25.38 -9.12 -5.72
N LYS A 450 -25.16 -9.31 -4.41
CA LYS A 450 -25.00 -10.62 -3.77
C LYS A 450 -26.34 -11.29 -3.41
N GLY A 451 -27.43 -10.56 -3.54
CA GLY A 451 -28.78 -11.01 -3.21
C GLY A 451 -29.83 -10.03 -3.72
N ASP A 452 -31.09 -10.41 -3.56
CA ASP A 452 -32.23 -9.53 -3.83
C ASP A 452 -32.15 -8.25 -2.99
N GLY A 453 -32.60 -7.13 -3.56
CA GLY A 453 -32.51 -5.85 -2.86
C GLY A 453 -32.47 -4.65 -3.78
N TYR A 454 -31.67 -3.65 -3.39
CA TYR A 454 -31.63 -2.34 -4.00
C TYR A 454 -30.17 -1.91 -4.13
N VAL A 455 -29.75 -1.55 -5.34
CA VAL A 455 -28.38 -1.09 -5.58
C VAL A 455 -28.11 0.20 -4.82
N THR A 456 -29.02 1.17 -4.91
CA THR A 456 -28.86 2.45 -4.23
C THR A 456 -30.04 2.86 -3.36
N ALA A 457 -29.76 3.58 -2.27
CA ALA A 457 -30.77 4.28 -1.49
C ALA A 457 -30.38 5.75 -1.22
N PRO A 458 -30.48 6.63 -2.24
CA PRO A 458 -30.12 8.03 -2.07
C PRO A 458 -31.09 8.77 -1.13
N SER A 459 -30.55 9.74 -0.41
CA SER A 459 -31.26 10.68 0.45
C SER A 459 -30.99 12.13 0.05
N THR A 460 -30.80 12.38 -1.25
CA THR A 460 -30.50 13.70 -1.82
C THR A 460 -31.46 14.77 -1.30
N ASP A 461 -30.91 15.87 -0.77
CA ASP A 461 -31.70 16.97 -0.20
C ASP A 461 -32.45 17.76 -1.30
N LYS A 462 -33.60 18.34 -0.93
CA LYS A 462 -34.35 19.23 -1.81
C LYS A 462 -33.47 20.38 -2.32
N GLY A 463 -33.48 20.62 -3.61
CA GLY A 463 -32.71 21.70 -4.25
C GLY A 463 -31.27 21.32 -4.62
N LYS A 464 -30.77 20.13 -4.24
CA LYS A 464 -29.53 19.61 -4.78
C LYS A 464 -29.69 19.27 -6.26
N LYS A 465 -28.75 19.74 -7.08
CA LYS A 465 -28.78 19.55 -8.53
C LYS A 465 -28.49 18.11 -8.96
N TYR A 466 -27.65 17.42 -8.19
CA TYR A 466 -27.21 16.05 -8.47
C TYR A 466 -27.24 15.22 -7.18
N GLY A 467 -27.55 13.94 -7.32
CA GLY A 467 -27.29 12.89 -6.32
C GLY A 467 -26.27 11.92 -6.88
N TYR A 468 -26.70 10.68 -7.16
CA TYR A 468 -25.81 9.67 -7.74
C TYR A 468 -25.86 9.65 -9.26
N VAL A 469 -24.69 9.51 -9.88
CA VAL A 469 -24.54 9.34 -11.33
C VAL A 469 -23.59 8.18 -11.62
N PHE A 470 -24.09 7.17 -12.31
CA PHE A 470 -23.32 5.99 -12.75
C PHE A 470 -23.02 6.13 -14.24
N TYR A 471 -21.74 6.00 -14.60
CA TYR A 471 -21.22 6.15 -15.94
C TYR A 471 -20.48 4.89 -16.37
N ASP A 472 -20.89 4.30 -17.49
CA ASP A 472 -20.20 3.17 -18.11
C ASP A 472 -19.96 2.00 -17.12
N CYS A 473 -20.83 1.88 -16.10
CA CYS A 473 -20.74 0.85 -15.07
C CYS A 473 -21.33 -0.46 -15.55
N ARG A 474 -20.86 -1.58 -14.97
CA ARG A 474 -21.44 -2.89 -15.18
C ARG A 474 -22.16 -3.37 -13.92
N LEU A 475 -23.47 -3.59 -14.01
CA LEU A 475 -24.26 -4.17 -12.94
C LEU A 475 -24.30 -5.70 -13.13
N THR A 476 -23.78 -6.42 -12.15
CA THR A 476 -23.64 -7.89 -12.13
C THR A 476 -24.25 -8.45 -10.86
N ALA A 477 -24.45 -9.76 -10.80
CA ALA A 477 -25.10 -10.39 -9.67
C ALA A 477 -24.63 -11.82 -9.46
N ASP A 478 -24.70 -12.28 -8.22
CA ASP A 478 -24.70 -13.71 -7.87
C ASP A 478 -25.98 -14.39 -8.39
N ALA A 479 -25.98 -15.71 -8.45
CA ALA A 479 -27.06 -16.47 -9.11
C ALA A 479 -28.41 -16.33 -8.40
N GLU A 480 -28.38 -16.19 -7.08
CA GLU A 480 -29.52 -16.01 -6.19
C GLU A 480 -30.17 -14.63 -6.29
N ALA A 481 -29.44 -13.61 -6.75
CA ALA A 481 -29.96 -12.26 -6.90
C ALA A 481 -30.75 -12.15 -8.20
N THR A 482 -32.08 -12.17 -8.08
CA THR A 482 -33.03 -12.18 -9.21
C THR A 482 -34.04 -11.05 -9.16
N LYS A 483 -34.19 -10.39 -8.01
CA LYS A 483 -35.14 -9.30 -7.76
C LYS A 483 -34.40 -8.07 -7.23
N VAL A 484 -33.63 -7.45 -8.10
CA VAL A 484 -32.85 -6.26 -7.77
C VAL A 484 -33.46 -5.02 -8.43
N TYR A 485 -33.59 -3.95 -7.65
CA TYR A 485 -33.95 -2.63 -8.14
C TYR A 485 -32.69 -1.75 -8.27
N LEU A 486 -32.68 -0.86 -9.25
CA LEU A 486 -31.64 0.16 -9.42
C LEU A 486 -31.59 1.12 -8.23
N SER A 487 -32.75 1.57 -7.75
CA SER A 487 -32.80 2.50 -6.60
C SER A 487 -34.14 2.48 -5.88
N ARG A 488 -34.11 2.91 -4.61
CA ARG A 488 -35.27 3.32 -3.82
C ARG A 488 -34.99 4.59 -2.99
N PRO A 489 -35.96 5.48 -2.77
CA PRO A 489 -35.72 6.76 -2.12
C PRO A 489 -35.69 6.63 -0.60
N TRP A 490 -34.50 6.70 0.01
CA TRP A 490 -34.39 6.75 1.47
C TRP A 490 -35.04 8.02 2.03
N ARG A 491 -34.96 9.13 1.27
CA ARG A 491 -35.67 10.40 1.52
C ARG A 491 -36.36 10.91 0.25
N PRO A 492 -37.37 11.79 0.36
CA PRO A 492 -37.91 12.51 -0.78
C PRO A 492 -36.80 13.23 -1.57
N TYR A 493 -37.02 13.47 -2.86
CA TYR A 493 -36.04 14.09 -3.77
C TYR A 493 -34.78 13.28 -4.07
N ALA A 494 -34.71 12.01 -3.64
CA ALA A 494 -33.62 11.10 -3.99
C ALA A 494 -33.34 11.10 -5.50
N GLN A 495 -32.05 11.15 -5.86
CA GLN A 495 -31.63 11.17 -7.25
C GLN A 495 -30.62 10.06 -7.55
N ALA A 496 -30.87 9.33 -8.64
CA ALA A 496 -29.97 8.32 -9.18
C ALA A 496 -30.11 8.29 -10.70
N VAL A 497 -28.99 8.41 -11.40
CA VAL A 497 -28.94 8.46 -12.86
C VAL A 497 -27.96 7.41 -13.38
N PHE A 498 -28.39 6.55 -14.30
CA PHE A 498 -27.56 5.50 -14.90
C PHE A 498 -27.33 5.78 -16.39
N ILE A 499 -26.07 6.00 -16.77
CA ILE A 499 -25.66 6.44 -18.10
C ILE A 499 -24.75 5.38 -18.71
N ARG A 500 -25.15 4.84 -19.88
CA ARG A 500 -24.43 3.81 -20.64
C ARG A 500 -23.99 2.62 -19.81
N CYS A 501 -24.80 2.25 -18.81
CA CYS A 501 -24.50 1.12 -17.95
C CYS A 501 -24.92 -0.19 -18.61
N GLU A 502 -24.15 -1.25 -18.38
CA GLU A 502 -24.51 -2.62 -18.77
C GLU A 502 -25.28 -3.27 -17.61
N LEU A 503 -26.60 -3.44 -17.78
CA LEU A 503 -27.53 -3.94 -16.77
C LEU A 503 -27.75 -5.45 -16.94
N GLY A 504 -27.31 -6.25 -15.97
CA GLY A 504 -27.57 -7.69 -15.95
C GLY A 504 -29.04 -8.05 -15.76
N LYS A 505 -29.40 -9.30 -16.12
CA LYS A 505 -30.79 -9.82 -16.08
C LYS A 505 -31.48 -9.84 -14.70
N HIS A 506 -30.71 -9.64 -13.63
CA HIS A 506 -31.21 -9.58 -12.25
C HIS A 506 -31.95 -8.27 -11.94
N ILE A 507 -31.74 -7.23 -12.76
CA ILE A 507 -32.44 -5.96 -12.63
C ILE A 507 -33.88 -6.14 -13.11
N LEU A 508 -34.84 -5.87 -12.23
CA LEU A 508 -36.26 -6.00 -12.54
C LEU A 508 -36.68 -5.04 -13.67
N PRO A 509 -37.63 -5.43 -14.54
CA PRO A 509 -38.14 -4.57 -15.59
C PRO A 509 -38.64 -3.20 -15.08
N VAL A 510 -39.31 -3.18 -13.92
CA VAL A 510 -39.78 -1.93 -13.27
C VAL A 510 -38.63 -1.01 -12.86
N GLY A 511 -37.46 -1.57 -12.57
CA GLY A 511 -36.20 -0.88 -12.28
C GLY A 511 -36.15 -0.10 -10.95
N TRP A 512 -37.25 0.55 -10.56
CA TRP A 512 -37.27 1.57 -9.52
C TRP A 512 -38.37 1.28 -8.51
N ASN A 513 -38.07 1.51 -7.23
CA ASN A 513 -39.03 1.35 -6.13
C ASN A 513 -39.29 2.71 -5.47
N ASN A 514 -40.52 2.95 -5.01
CA ASN A 514 -40.94 4.23 -4.41
C ASN A 514 -40.86 4.25 -2.87
N TRP A 515 -40.22 3.26 -2.25
CA TRP A 515 -40.18 3.03 -0.80
C TRP A 515 -41.57 2.76 -0.18
N GLY A 516 -42.52 2.26 -0.97
CA GLY A 516 -43.92 2.09 -0.54
C GLY A 516 -44.66 3.41 -0.31
N LYS A 517 -44.14 4.53 -0.86
CA LYS A 517 -44.69 5.88 -0.67
C LYS A 517 -44.93 6.55 -2.02
N LYS A 518 -46.20 6.64 -2.43
CA LYS A 518 -46.60 7.23 -3.71
C LYS A 518 -46.16 8.69 -3.87
N GLU A 519 -46.06 9.44 -2.78
CA GLU A 519 -45.60 10.84 -2.84
C GLU A 519 -44.13 11.01 -3.26
N ASN A 520 -43.31 9.98 -3.09
CA ASN A 520 -41.94 10.00 -3.58
C ASN A 520 -41.88 10.04 -5.11
N GLU A 521 -42.85 9.43 -5.79
CA GLU A 521 -42.92 9.39 -7.26
C GLU A 521 -42.96 10.80 -7.89
N LYS A 522 -43.50 11.79 -7.15
CA LYS A 522 -43.56 13.19 -7.59
C LYS A 522 -42.24 13.94 -7.42
N THR A 523 -41.35 13.47 -6.54
CA THR A 523 -40.17 14.24 -6.09
C THR A 523 -38.84 13.62 -6.52
N VAL A 524 -38.77 12.30 -6.67
CA VAL A 524 -37.52 11.62 -7.05
C VAL A 524 -37.05 12.01 -8.45
N PHE A 525 -35.73 11.99 -8.63
CA PHE A 525 -35.10 12.07 -9.95
C PHE A 525 -34.38 10.76 -10.28
N TYR A 526 -35.12 9.83 -10.85
CA TYR A 526 -34.57 8.58 -11.39
C TYR A 526 -34.57 8.61 -12.90
N ALA A 527 -33.39 8.40 -13.48
CA ALA A 527 -33.21 8.50 -14.91
C ALA A 527 -32.19 7.49 -15.47
N GLU A 528 -32.40 7.11 -16.72
CA GLU A 528 -31.45 6.32 -17.52
C GLU A 528 -31.09 7.06 -18.82
N TYR A 529 -29.92 6.77 -19.38
CA TYR A 529 -29.51 7.17 -20.74
C TYR A 529 -28.65 6.09 -21.39
N ASP A 530 -29.13 5.52 -22.50
CA ASP A 530 -28.38 4.56 -23.34
C ASP A 530 -27.78 3.36 -22.57
N SER A 531 -28.40 2.94 -21.48
CA SER A 531 -28.06 1.70 -20.78
C SER A 531 -28.46 0.48 -21.61
N LYS A 532 -27.65 -0.57 -21.56
CA LYS A 532 -27.78 -1.80 -22.37
C LYS A 532 -27.78 -3.05 -21.48
N GLY A 533 -27.91 -4.22 -22.08
CA GLY A 533 -27.91 -5.50 -21.38
C GLY A 533 -29.31 -6.05 -21.08
N ALA A 534 -29.37 -7.29 -20.60
CA ALA A 534 -30.63 -8.03 -20.41
C ALA A 534 -31.58 -7.40 -19.38
N GLY A 535 -31.07 -6.58 -18.46
CA GLY A 535 -31.87 -5.82 -17.48
C GLY A 535 -32.28 -4.42 -17.95
N ALA A 536 -31.78 -3.95 -19.10
CA ALA A 536 -32.16 -2.66 -19.67
C ALA A 536 -33.50 -2.77 -20.39
N ASN A 537 -34.55 -2.24 -19.75
CA ASN A 537 -35.91 -2.25 -20.28
C ASN A 537 -36.60 -0.90 -20.03
N PRO A 538 -36.23 0.16 -20.78
CA PRO A 538 -36.76 1.51 -20.56
C PRO A 538 -38.28 1.61 -20.72
N GLN A 539 -38.90 0.74 -21.52
CA GLN A 539 -40.34 0.74 -21.77
C GLN A 539 -41.15 0.14 -20.61
N ALA A 540 -40.54 -0.70 -19.77
CA ALA A 540 -41.19 -1.34 -18.63
C ALA A 540 -40.86 -0.67 -17.28
N ARG A 541 -40.08 0.41 -17.29
CA ARG A 541 -39.72 1.13 -16.05
C ARG A 541 -40.94 1.71 -15.37
N ALA A 542 -40.82 1.91 -14.06
CA ALA A 542 -41.84 2.62 -13.29
C ALA A 542 -42.19 3.98 -13.94
N ALA A 543 -43.46 4.35 -13.94
CA ALA A 543 -43.97 5.53 -14.67
C ALA A 543 -43.34 6.87 -14.23
N PHE A 544 -42.76 6.92 -13.02
CA PHE A 544 -42.05 8.09 -12.48
C PHE A 544 -40.56 8.14 -12.85
N ALA A 545 -40.04 7.11 -13.53
CA ALA A 545 -38.69 7.12 -14.08
C ALA A 545 -38.62 7.98 -15.34
N ARG A 546 -37.41 8.40 -15.71
CA ARG A 546 -37.16 9.28 -16.86
C ARG A 546 -36.12 8.65 -17.79
N GLN A 547 -36.23 8.95 -19.08
CA GLN A 547 -35.14 8.76 -20.03
C GLN A 547 -34.55 10.13 -20.36
N LEU A 548 -33.25 10.30 -20.16
CA LEU A 548 -32.59 11.55 -20.56
C LEU A 548 -32.56 11.64 -22.09
N LYS A 549 -32.58 12.87 -22.63
CA LYS A 549 -32.51 13.11 -24.08
C LYS A 549 -31.08 13.24 -24.60
N ASN A 550 -30.17 13.71 -23.76
CA ASN A 550 -28.74 13.86 -24.02
C ASN A 550 -28.01 13.93 -22.67
N LEU A 551 -26.68 14.06 -22.73
CA LEU A 551 -25.82 14.08 -21.55
C LEU A 551 -25.60 15.48 -20.98
N LYS A 552 -26.16 16.54 -21.57
CA LYS A 552 -25.83 17.93 -21.23
C LYS A 552 -26.09 18.19 -19.75
N GLY A 553 -25.03 18.56 -19.03
CA GLY A 553 -25.08 18.86 -17.61
C GLY A 553 -24.94 17.62 -16.72
N TYR A 554 -24.75 16.43 -17.28
CA TYR A 554 -24.47 15.20 -16.56
C TYR A 554 -23.06 14.68 -16.82
N GLU A 555 -22.22 15.36 -17.61
CA GLU A 555 -20.82 14.98 -17.77
C GLU A 555 -20.13 14.91 -16.40
N PRO A 556 -19.30 13.88 -16.08
CA PRO A 556 -18.69 13.75 -14.75
C PRO A 556 -17.98 15.01 -14.25
N VAL A 557 -17.27 15.72 -15.14
CA VAL A 557 -16.63 17.00 -14.84
C VAL A 557 -17.63 18.07 -14.43
N THR A 558 -18.81 18.13 -15.06
CA THR A 558 -19.85 19.12 -14.76
C THR A 558 -20.57 18.79 -13.45
N VAL A 559 -20.80 17.50 -13.17
CA VAL A 559 -21.43 17.04 -11.92
C VAL A 559 -20.54 17.35 -10.71
N LEU A 560 -19.23 17.18 -10.85
CA LEU A 560 -18.25 17.30 -9.76
C LEU A 560 -17.60 18.68 -9.65
N ALA A 561 -17.71 19.54 -10.67
CA ALA A 561 -17.05 20.85 -10.70
C ALA A 561 -17.31 21.69 -9.44
N GLY A 562 -18.56 21.71 -8.94
CA GLY A 562 -18.93 22.66 -7.87
C GLY A 562 -18.56 24.09 -8.23
N ASP A 563 -18.29 24.91 -7.22
CA ASP A 563 -17.87 26.31 -7.40
C ASP A 563 -16.34 26.45 -7.57
N ASP A 564 -15.59 25.39 -7.26
CA ASP A 564 -14.11 25.37 -7.30
C ASP A 564 -13.54 24.70 -8.57
N GLY A 565 -14.39 24.21 -9.46
CA GLY A 565 -13.98 23.57 -10.71
C GLY A 565 -13.33 22.19 -10.55
N TRP A 566 -13.55 21.49 -9.43
CA TRP A 566 -12.94 20.17 -9.18
C TRP A 566 -13.17 19.19 -10.33
N ASN A 567 -12.08 18.64 -10.87
CA ASN A 567 -12.10 17.76 -12.03
C ASN A 567 -11.19 16.54 -11.84
N PRO A 568 -11.65 15.50 -11.13
CA PRO A 568 -10.84 14.31 -10.89
C PRO A 568 -10.67 13.45 -12.17
N VAL A 569 -11.51 13.62 -13.20
CA VAL A 569 -11.36 12.89 -14.47
C VAL A 569 -10.10 13.32 -15.21
N ARG A 570 -9.83 14.62 -15.23
CA ARG A 570 -8.63 15.17 -15.90
C ARG A 570 -7.42 15.18 -14.96
N ASP A 571 -7.63 15.61 -13.72
CA ASP A 571 -6.54 15.95 -12.81
C ASP A 571 -6.24 14.80 -11.82
N GLY A 572 -7.08 13.75 -11.76
CA GLY A 572 -6.95 12.65 -10.81
C GLY A 572 -5.67 11.84 -10.96
N ASN A 573 -5.19 11.61 -12.18
CA ASN A 573 -3.92 10.92 -12.40
C ASN A 573 -2.71 11.71 -11.89
N ARG A 574 -2.79 13.04 -11.70
CA ARG A 574 -1.70 13.79 -11.04
C ARG A 574 -1.52 13.39 -9.58
N LEU A 575 -2.55 12.80 -8.95
CA LEU A 575 -2.45 12.27 -7.59
C LEU A 575 -1.68 10.94 -7.54
N LEU A 576 -1.45 10.31 -8.70
CA LEU A 576 -0.68 9.07 -8.88
C LEU A 576 0.80 9.31 -9.15
N ASP A 577 1.19 10.57 -9.39
CA ASP A 577 2.59 10.95 -9.52
C ASP A 577 3.23 10.93 -8.13
N VAL A 578 3.35 9.72 -7.57
CA VAL A 578 4.28 9.39 -6.50
C VAL A 578 5.64 9.90 -6.97
N LYS A 579 6.33 10.70 -6.15
CA LYS A 579 7.66 11.20 -6.49
C LYS A 579 8.52 10.00 -6.91
N ARG A 580 8.92 10.01 -8.17
CA ARG A 580 9.79 9.01 -8.78
C ARG A 580 11.23 9.35 -8.53
#